data_AF-A0A950CLU9-F1
#
_entry.id   AF-A0A950CLU9-F1
#
_cell.length_a   1.000
_cell.length_b   1.000
_cell.length_c   1.000
_cell.angle_alpha   90.00
_cell.angle_beta   90.00
_cell.angle_gamma   90.00
#
_symmetry.space_group_name_H-M   'P 1'
#
loop_
_entity.id
_entity.type
_entity.pdbx_description
1 polymer ?
#
loop_
_entity_poly.entity_id
_entity_poly.type
_entity_poly.pdbx_seq_one_letter_code
_entity_poly.pdbx_strand_id
1 'polypeptide(L)'
;MPLLLAACTFIGVDNSALRRSINWGSKQAVPTCVYLDQGVSKEDADQLLGWWNDREAAWYRLEFVPASYEPLKRDSNEFFYFQISAKLQAVKRPDRCLKQIWFVSRNFSDFMYGGAANVLGLPEIVGWTDDATRTKAWAYANVTLDLNQLVMSPGAAIRHEIYHLLGCDHFDITMGNCYEAIQNFKTWEREYLSAYSMIDVAKVQPPGQLTTADASDRNR
;
A
#
# COMPACT_ATOMS: atom_id res chain seq x y z
N MET A 1 -34.53 -7.65 7.60
CA MET A 1 -33.54 -6.57 7.79
C MET A 1 -32.23 -7.23 8.20
N PRO A 2 -31.33 -7.56 7.28
CA PRO A 2 -30.01 -8.03 7.69
C PRO A 2 -29.18 -6.82 8.15
N LEU A 3 -28.67 -6.89 9.37
CA LEU A 3 -27.57 -6.07 9.86
C LEU A 3 -26.43 -6.18 8.84
N LEU A 4 -26.10 -5.06 8.20
CA LEU A 4 -24.86 -4.93 7.45
C LEU A 4 -23.71 -4.90 8.46
N LEU A 5 -23.15 -6.07 8.75
CA LEU A 5 -21.80 -6.24 9.30
C LEU A 5 -20.81 -5.75 8.24
N ALA A 6 -20.76 -4.44 8.01
CA ALA A 6 -19.67 -3.83 7.31
C ALA A 6 -18.54 -3.69 8.35
N ALA A 7 -18.01 -4.85 8.74
CA ALA A 7 -16.85 -5.00 9.60
C ALA A 7 -15.59 -4.81 8.75
N CYS A 8 -14.48 -4.39 9.36
CA CYS A 8 -13.15 -4.37 8.73
C CYS A 8 -12.99 -5.57 7.79
N THR A 9 -12.89 -5.32 6.48
CA THR A 9 -12.81 -6.39 5.50
C THR A 9 -11.49 -7.13 5.74
N PHE A 10 -11.59 -8.44 5.91
CA PHE A 10 -10.48 -9.28 6.29
C PHE A 10 -9.95 -9.99 5.04
N ILE A 11 -8.64 -9.98 4.81
CA ILE A 11 -8.05 -10.75 3.69
C ILE A 11 -8.18 -12.25 3.97
N GLY A 12 -7.63 -12.71 5.09
CA GLY A 12 -7.52 -14.13 5.40
C GLY A 12 -6.59 -14.42 6.57
N VAL A 13 -6.67 -15.64 7.12
CA VAL A 13 -5.75 -16.12 8.15
C VAL A 13 -4.59 -16.85 7.46
N ASP A 14 -3.34 -16.50 7.81
CA ASP A 14 -2.15 -17.17 7.26
C ASP A 14 -2.19 -18.68 7.54
N ASN A 15 -2.27 -19.50 6.50
CA ASN A 15 -1.96 -20.92 6.55
C ASN A 15 -0.45 -21.12 6.34
N SER A 16 0.29 -20.96 7.43
CA SER A 16 1.76 -20.98 7.37
C SER A 16 2.35 -22.30 6.84
N ALA A 17 1.66 -23.43 6.98
CA ALA A 17 2.11 -24.71 6.43
C ALA A 17 2.01 -24.72 4.90
N LEU A 18 0.87 -24.30 4.35
CA LEU A 18 0.67 -24.16 2.91
C LEU A 18 1.64 -23.13 2.33
N ARG A 19 1.73 -21.94 2.93
CA ARG A 19 2.65 -20.89 2.49
C ARG A 19 4.10 -21.34 2.42
N ARG A 20 4.56 -22.13 3.41
CA ARG A 20 5.93 -22.67 3.43
C ARG A 20 6.16 -23.81 2.43
N SER A 21 5.11 -24.53 2.01
CA SER A 21 5.22 -25.55 0.96
C SER A 21 5.32 -24.99 -0.45
N ILE A 22 4.93 -23.73 -0.66
CA ILE A 22 4.98 -23.07 -1.95
C ILE A 22 6.41 -22.65 -2.28
N ASN A 23 6.86 -22.96 -3.50
CA ASN A 23 8.09 -22.40 -4.03
C ASN A 23 7.85 -20.98 -4.56
N TRP A 24 8.24 -19.98 -3.78
CA TRP A 24 8.11 -18.56 -4.13
C TRP A 24 9.12 -18.07 -5.19
N GLY A 25 10.01 -18.93 -5.71
CA GLY A 25 10.99 -18.54 -6.72
C GLY A 25 12.05 -17.56 -6.19
N SER A 26 12.63 -16.73 -7.04
CA SER A 26 13.65 -15.75 -6.65
C SER A 26 13.04 -14.55 -5.91
N LYS A 27 13.88 -13.82 -5.17
CA LYS A 27 13.52 -12.50 -4.64
C LYS A 27 13.18 -11.56 -5.81
N GLN A 28 12.09 -10.81 -5.66
CA GLN A 28 11.66 -9.81 -6.64
C GLN A 28 11.37 -8.49 -5.93
N ALA A 29 11.87 -7.41 -6.52
CA ALA A 29 11.57 -6.05 -6.11
C ALA A 29 10.42 -5.52 -6.97
N VAL A 30 9.40 -4.95 -6.32
CA VAL A 30 8.22 -4.33 -6.92
C VAL A 30 8.47 -2.81 -6.96
N PRO A 31 8.86 -2.24 -8.11
CA PRO A 31 9.14 -0.82 -8.24
C PRO A 31 7.86 -0.01 -8.00
N THR A 32 7.87 0.86 -7.01
CA THR A 32 6.66 1.53 -6.51
C THR A 32 6.85 3.05 -6.53
N CYS A 33 5.97 3.75 -7.26
CA CYS A 33 5.89 5.20 -7.20
C CYS A 33 5.10 5.58 -5.94
N VAL A 34 5.74 6.30 -5.03
CA VAL A 34 5.13 6.73 -3.79
C VAL A 34 4.71 8.19 -3.91
N TYR A 35 3.43 8.44 -3.65
CA TYR A 35 2.87 9.78 -3.57
C TYR A 35 2.67 10.17 -2.11
N LEU A 36 2.95 11.43 -1.79
CA LEU A 36 2.88 11.97 -0.44
C LEU A 36 1.86 13.11 -0.40
N ASP A 37 0.82 12.97 0.43
CA ASP A 37 -0.09 14.07 0.71
C ASP A 37 0.56 15.12 1.62
N GLN A 38 -0.07 16.28 1.74
CA GLN A 38 0.40 17.36 2.61
C GLN A 38 0.51 16.88 4.07
N GLY A 39 1.71 17.01 4.64
CA GLY A 39 1.98 16.58 6.01
C GLY A 39 2.38 15.10 6.14
N VAL A 40 2.53 14.36 5.03
CA VAL A 40 3.17 13.04 5.02
C VAL A 40 4.61 13.19 4.54
N SER A 41 5.56 12.79 5.39
CA SER A 41 6.98 12.80 5.04
C SER A 41 7.39 11.55 4.26
N LYS A 42 8.59 11.58 3.68
CA LYS A 42 9.19 10.39 3.08
C LYS A 42 9.41 9.31 4.14
N GLU A 43 9.82 9.71 5.33
CA GLU A 43 10.10 8.84 6.46
C GLU A 43 8.83 8.09 6.92
N ASP A 44 7.67 8.77 6.94
CA ASP A 44 6.38 8.13 7.24
C ASP A 44 6.05 7.04 6.22
N ALA A 45 6.23 7.35 4.93
CA ALA A 45 5.99 6.40 3.84
C ALA A 45 6.99 5.21 3.86
N ASP A 46 8.27 5.48 4.09
CA ASP A 46 9.32 4.48 4.26
C ASP A 46 8.98 3.55 5.44
N GLN A 47 8.49 4.10 6.56
CA GLN A 47 8.09 3.31 7.73
C GLN A 47 6.91 2.37 7.40
N LEU A 48 5.91 2.85 6.66
CA LEU A 48 4.72 2.06 6.30
C LEU A 48 5.04 0.96 5.28
N LEU A 49 5.86 1.27 4.27
CA LEU A 49 6.35 0.25 3.32
C LEU A 49 7.30 -0.73 3.99
N GLY A 50 8.19 -0.26 4.86
CA GLY A 50 9.08 -1.08 5.66
C GLY A 50 8.30 -2.06 6.54
N TRP A 51 7.21 -1.59 7.18
CA TRP A 51 6.33 -2.44 7.96
C TRP A 51 5.80 -3.63 7.15
N TRP A 52 5.34 -3.40 5.92
CA TRP A 52 4.90 -4.46 5.01
C TRP A 52 6.07 -5.37 4.60
N ASN A 53 7.20 -4.79 4.20
CA ASN A 53 8.36 -5.54 3.72
C ASN A 53 8.91 -6.49 4.78
N ASP A 54 9.04 -6.01 6.02
CA ASP A 54 9.62 -6.74 7.14
C ASP A 54 8.69 -7.85 7.66
N ARG A 55 7.37 -7.63 7.61
CA ARG A 55 6.39 -8.54 8.24
C ARG A 55 5.75 -9.52 7.29
N GLU A 56 5.61 -9.16 6.02
CA GLU A 56 4.77 -9.90 5.06
C GLU A 56 5.53 -10.21 3.78
N ALA A 57 6.09 -9.20 3.11
CA ALA A 57 6.68 -9.38 1.77
C ALA A 57 7.79 -10.44 1.74
N ALA A 58 8.60 -10.50 2.79
CA ALA A 58 9.67 -11.48 2.96
C ALA A 58 9.18 -12.94 2.87
N TRP A 59 7.95 -13.23 3.31
CA TRP A 59 7.37 -14.57 3.21
C TRP A 59 7.21 -15.04 1.77
N TYR A 60 6.99 -14.10 0.85
CA TYR A 60 6.73 -14.35 -0.56
C TYR A 60 7.95 -14.06 -1.45
N ARG A 61 9.11 -13.77 -0.84
CA ARG A 61 10.31 -13.28 -1.52
C ARG A 61 9.99 -12.06 -2.40
N LEU A 62 9.18 -11.15 -1.86
CA LEU A 62 8.83 -9.87 -2.46
C LEU A 62 9.43 -8.74 -1.63
N GLU A 63 9.59 -7.58 -2.26
CA GLU A 63 9.95 -6.33 -1.61
C GLU A 63 9.36 -5.18 -2.40
N PHE A 64 8.53 -4.34 -1.79
CA PHE A 64 8.07 -3.11 -2.42
C PHE A 64 9.16 -2.06 -2.26
N VAL A 65 9.74 -1.63 -3.38
CA VAL A 65 10.87 -0.70 -3.37
C VAL A 65 10.42 0.64 -3.97
N PRO A 66 10.53 1.74 -3.22
CA PRO A 66 10.22 3.07 -3.73
C PRO A 66 11.12 3.43 -4.93
N ALA A 67 10.51 3.56 -6.11
CA ALA A 67 11.18 4.04 -7.32
C ALA A 67 11.19 5.57 -7.42
N SER A 68 10.25 6.24 -6.74
CA SER A 68 10.23 7.69 -6.57
C SER A 68 9.33 8.12 -5.42
N TYR A 69 9.56 9.34 -4.93
CA TYR A 69 8.70 10.06 -4.01
C TYR A 69 8.21 11.34 -4.69
N GLU A 70 6.90 11.52 -4.78
CA GLU A 70 6.29 12.67 -5.45
C GLU A 70 5.21 13.30 -4.56
N PRO A 71 5.15 14.63 -4.44
CA PRO A 71 4.02 15.26 -3.78
C PRO A 71 2.76 15.06 -4.62
N LEU A 72 1.66 14.64 -3.98
CA LEU A 72 0.33 14.64 -4.57
C LEU A 72 -0.60 15.35 -3.61
N LYS A 73 -0.89 16.61 -3.92
CA LYS A 73 -1.70 17.47 -3.07
C LYS A 73 -3.18 17.14 -3.22
N ARG A 74 -3.84 16.88 -2.10
CA ARG A 74 -5.30 16.86 -1.99
C ARG A 74 -5.86 18.26 -1.73
N ASP A 75 -7.00 18.58 -2.33
CA ASP A 75 -7.72 19.82 -2.02
C ASP A 75 -8.53 19.63 -0.73
N SER A 76 -8.73 20.71 0.04
CA SER A 76 -9.36 20.62 1.38
C SER A 76 -10.82 20.16 1.35
N ASN A 77 -11.46 20.17 0.18
CA ASN A 77 -12.82 19.67 -0.06
C ASN A 77 -12.86 18.23 -0.62
N GLU A 78 -11.72 17.58 -0.80
CA GLU A 78 -11.60 16.19 -1.27
C GLU A 78 -11.47 15.22 -0.07
N PHE A 79 -12.48 15.15 0.80
CA PHE A 79 -12.44 14.34 2.03
C PHE A 79 -13.23 13.02 1.94
N PHE A 80 -13.96 12.80 0.82
CA PHE A 80 -14.59 11.51 0.60
C PHE A 80 -13.64 10.53 -0.09
N TYR A 81 -13.69 9.27 0.33
CA TYR A 81 -12.83 8.20 -0.20
C TYR A 81 -12.84 8.14 -1.74
N PHE A 82 -14.00 8.31 -2.39
CA PHE A 82 -14.12 8.27 -3.85
C PHE A 82 -13.43 9.44 -4.56
N GLN A 83 -13.29 10.60 -3.91
CA GLN A 83 -12.55 11.74 -4.45
C GLN A 83 -11.05 11.46 -4.39
N ILE A 84 -10.57 10.91 -3.27
CA ILE A 84 -9.18 10.48 -3.08
C ILE A 84 -8.82 9.42 -4.13
N SER A 85 -9.67 8.39 -4.28
CA SER A 85 -9.49 7.34 -5.28
C SER A 85 -9.51 7.90 -6.71
N ALA A 86 -10.47 8.77 -7.04
CA ALA A 86 -10.56 9.38 -8.37
C ALA A 86 -9.32 10.23 -8.70
N LYS A 87 -8.76 10.93 -7.72
CA LYS A 87 -7.54 11.72 -7.89
C LYS A 87 -6.34 10.85 -8.20
N LEU A 88 -6.14 9.76 -7.45
CA LEU A 88 -5.07 8.81 -7.73
C LEU A 88 -5.29 8.07 -9.08
N GLN A 89 -6.53 7.73 -9.41
CA GLN A 89 -6.90 7.16 -10.71
C GLN A 89 -6.48 8.06 -11.88
N ALA A 90 -6.58 9.39 -11.73
CA ALA A 90 -6.15 10.34 -12.75
C ALA A 90 -4.62 10.43 -12.93
N VAL A 91 -3.81 9.98 -11.96
CA VAL A 91 -2.35 10.04 -12.05
C VAL A 91 -1.84 8.93 -12.97
N LYS A 92 -1.26 9.29 -14.12
CA LYS A 92 -0.65 8.30 -15.03
C LYS A 92 0.53 7.61 -14.36
N ARG A 93 0.58 6.27 -14.43
CA ARG A 93 1.72 5.48 -13.94
C ARG A 93 2.98 5.78 -14.75
N PRO A 94 4.08 6.25 -14.12
CA PRO A 94 5.36 6.39 -14.80
C PRO A 94 5.94 5.04 -15.20
N ASP A 95 6.69 4.97 -16.31
CA ASP A 95 7.28 3.72 -16.81
C ASP A 95 8.28 3.08 -15.84
N ARG A 96 8.86 3.87 -14.93
CA ARG A 96 9.77 3.40 -13.86
C ARG A 96 9.07 2.62 -12.74
N CYS A 97 7.74 2.57 -12.72
CA CYS A 97 6.96 2.04 -11.61
C CYS A 97 5.98 0.96 -12.08
N LEU A 98 5.89 -0.11 -11.30
CA LEU A 98 4.88 -1.16 -11.47
C LEU A 98 3.61 -0.85 -10.68
N LYS A 99 3.79 -0.29 -9.48
CA LYS A 99 2.70 0.08 -8.55
C LYS A 99 2.78 1.57 -8.20
N GLN A 100 1.64 2.13 -7.82
CA GLN A 100 1.51 3.49 -7.29
C GLN A 100 0.83 3.40 -5.92
N ILE A 101 1.45 4.00 -4.91
CA ILE A 101 0.87 4.06 -3.57
C ILE A 101 0.83 5.51 -3.13
N TRP A 102 -0.34 6.01 -2.75
CA TRP A 102 -0.49 7.33 -2.16
C TRP A 102 -0.74 7.23 -0.66
N PHE A 103 0.18 7.79 0.12
CA PHE A 103 0.01 7.94 1.55
C PHE A 103 -0.69 9.26 1.85
N VAL A 104 -1.91 9.15 2.36
CA VAL A 104 -2.83 10.27 2.57
C VAL A 104 -2.75 10.75 4.01
N SER A 105 -2.68 12.05 4.21
CA SER A 105 -2.78 12.64 5.55
C SER A 105 -4.25 12.77 5.91
N ARG A 106 -4.64 12.26 7.08
CA ARG A 106 -5.97 12.44 7.61
C ARG A 106 -6.12 13.88 8.13
N ASN A 107 -7.07 14.63 7.59
CA ASN A 107 -7.38 15.99 8.01
C ASN A 107 -8.66 16.02 8.88
N PHE A 108 -8.99 17.18 9.45
CA PHE A 108 -10.14 17.35 10.33
C PHE A 108 -11.49 17.06 9.64
N SER A 109 -11.60 17.31 8.33
CA SER A 109 -12.80 16.99 7.55
C SER A 109 -13.00 15.49 7.40
N ASP A 110 -11.91 14.73 7.19
CA ASP A 110 -11.95 13.26 7.15
C ASP A 110 -12.38 12.69 8.51
N PHE A 111 -11.96 13.31 9.61
CA PHE A 111 -12.40 12.96 10.96
C PHE A 111 -13.89 13.21 11.17
N MET A 112 -14.40 14.38 10.77
CA MET A 112 -15.83 14.70 10.91
C MET A 112 -16.70 13.75 10.08
N TYR A 113 -16.24 13.35 8.90
CA TYR A 113 -16.91 12.36 8.07
C TYR A 113 -16.84 10.95 8.66
N GLY A 114 -15.66 10.50 9.11
CA GLY A 114 -15.48 9.22 9.81
C GLY A 114 -16.33 9.14 11.08
N GLY A 115 -16.37 10.23 11.86
CA GLY A 115 -17.23 10.37 13.03
C GLY A 115 -18.74 10.33 12.70
N ALA A 116 -19.17 11.00 11.62
CA ALA A 116 -20.55 10.92 11.16
C ALA A 116 -20.93 9.51 10.67
N ALA A 117 -20.02 8.83 9.95
CA ALA A 117 -20.19 7.43 9.56
C ALA A 117 -20.31 6.51 10.79
N ASN A 118 -19.50 6.74 11.83
CA ASN A 118 -19.56 6.02 13.10
C ASN A 118 -20.88 6.20 13.85
N VAL A 119 -21.39 7.45 13.93
CA VAL A 119 -22.72 7.73 14.51
C VAL A 119 -23.82 6.96 13.77
N LEU A 120 -23.63 6.69 12.48
CA LEU A 120 -24.55 5.94 11.63
C LEU A 120 -24.25 4.43 11.58
N GLY A 121 -23.25 3.94 12.32
CA GLY A 121 -22.84 2.53 12.34
C GLY A 121 -22.20 2.03 11.04
N LEU A 122 -21.65 2.91 10.22
CA LEU A 122 -20.95 2.58 8.98
C LEU A 122 -19.44 2.46 9.25
N PRO A 123 -18.73 1.48 8.65
CA PRO A 123 -17.29 1.38 8.79
C PRO A 123 -16.59 2.54 8.12
N GLU A 124 -15.51 2.95 8.75
CA GLU A 124 -14.58 3.88 8.15
C GLU A 124 -13.75 3.21 7.05
N ILE A 125 -13.69 3.87 5.88
CA ILE A 125 -12.82 3.48 4.77
C ILE A 125 -11.45 4.14 4.98
N VAL A 126 -10.44 3.33 5.30
CA VAL A 126 -9.09 3.81 5.65
C VAL A 126 -8.05 3.62 4.54
N GLY A 127 -8.47 3.01 3.44
CA GLY A 127 -7.67 2.75 2.26
C GLY A 127 -8.54 2.32 1.08
N TRP A 128 -7.92 2.20 -0.09
CA TRP A 128 -8.55 1.74 -1.32
C TRP A 128 -7.51 1.24 -2.29
N THR A 129 -7.88 0.25 -3.09
CA THR A 129 -7.11 -0.26 -4.22
C THR A 129 -7.93 -0.26 -5.50
N ASP A 130 -7.28 -0.01 -6.63
CA ASP A 130 -7.90 -0.13 -7.95
C ASP A 130 -8.12 -1.61 -8.32
N ASP A 131 -9.33 -2.13 -8.12
CA ASP A 131 -9.66 -3.54 -8.39
C ASP A 131 -9.45 -3.95 -9.86
N ALA A 132 -9.61 -3.01 -10.80
CA ALA A 132 -9.56 -3.30 -12.23
C ALA A 132 -8.12 -3.58 -12.72
N THR A 133 -7.17 -2.73 -12.34
CA THR A 133 -5.78 -2.88 -12.78
C THR A 133 -4.85 -3.43 -11.69
N ARG A 134 -5.25 -3.30 -10.42
CA ARG A 134 -4.45 -3.63 -9.23
C ARG A 134 -3.10 -2.93 -9.25
N THR A 135 -3.03 -1.72 -9.83
CA THR A 135 -1.77 -0.95 -9.94
C THR A 135 -1.69 0.23 -8.99
N LYS A 136 -2.80 0.64 -8.38
CA LYS A 136 -2.89 1.84 -7.56
C LYS A 136 -3.55 1.54 -6.23
N ALA A 137 -3.00 2.08 -5.16
CA ALA A 137 -3.63 2.07 -3.84
C ALA A 137 -3.41 3.39 -3.11
N TRP A 138 -4.31 3.73 -2.19
CA TRP A 138 -4.04 4.74 -1.18
C TRP A 138 -4.39 4.22 0.21
N ALA A 139 -3.71 4.71 1.22
CA ALA A 139 -4.02 4.44 2.63
C ALA A 139 -3.67 5.67 3.48
N TYR A 140 -4.36 5.84 4.60
CA TYR A 140 -3.98 6.89 5.55
C TYR A 140 -2.62 6.59 6.20
N ALA A 141 -1.77 7.62 6.26
CA ALA A 141 -0.41 7.51 6.78
C ALA A 141 -0.33 7.70 8.30
N ASN A 142 -1.26 8.48 8.87
CA ASN A 142 -1.19 8.94 10.25
C ASN A 142 -2.38 8.46 11.08
N VAL A 143 -2.12 8.31 12.38
CA VAL A 143 -3.12 7.95 13.39
C VAL A 143 -3.74 9.23 13.93
N THR A 144 -5.07 9.36 13.90
CA THR A 144 -5.81 10.31 14.74
C THR A 144 -6.52 9.55 15.84
N LEU A 145 -6.72 10.19 17.00
CA LEU A 145 -7.34 9.64 18.21
C LEU A 145 -8.87 9.42 18.04
N ASP A 146 -9.27 8.74 16.97
CA ASP A 146 -10.62 8.27 16.73
C ASP A 146 -10.76 6.83 17.25
N LEU A 147 -11.93 6.51 17.81
CA LEU A 147 -12.32 5.21 18.35
C LEU A 147 -12.13 4.06 17.34
N ASN A 148 -12.20 4.31 16.03
CA ASN A 148 -11.98 3.26 15.01
C ASN A 148 -10.52 2.89 14.77
N GLN A 149 -9.57 3.79 15.03
CA GLN A 149 -8.14 3.47 14.87
C GLN A 149 -7.55 2.72 16.07
N LEU A 150 -8.36 2.47 17.12
CA LEU A 150 -8.09 1.36 18.05
C LEU A 150 -8.19 -0.01 17.35
N VAL A 151 -8.83 -0.11 16.18
CA VAL A 151 -9.11 -1.38 15.48
C VAL A 151 -8.16 -1.62 14.29
N MET A 152 -7.73 -0.58 13.56
CA MET A 152 -6.80 -0.74 12.41
C MET A 152 -5.73 0.38 12.35
N SER A 153 -4.47 0.01 12.55
CA SER A 153 -3.32 0.93 12.40
C SER A 153 -3.01 1.23 10.93
N PRO A 154 -2.33 2.36 10.60
CA PRO A 154 -1.84 2.66 9.26
C PRO A 154 -1.05 1.52 8.61
N GLY A 155 -0.19 0.83 9.38
CA GLY A 155 0.53 -0.36 8.93
C GLY A 155 -0.39 -1.52 8.54
N ALA A 156 -1.49 -1.72 9.29
CA ALA A 156 -2.49 -2.73 8.96
C ALA A 156 -3.35 -2.35 7.74
N ALA A 157 -3.66 -1.06 7.57
CA ALA A 157 -4.37 -0.56 6.41
C ALA A 157 -3.53 -0.73 5.13
N ILE A 158 -2.27 -0.28 5.13
CA ILE A 158 -1.42 -0.45 3.94
C ILE A 158 -1.14 -1.92 3.63
N ARG A 159 -1.03 -2.79 4.65
CA ARG A 159 -0.95 -4.24 4.46
C ARG A 159 -2.16 -4.78 3.68
N HIS A 160 -3.35 -4.38 4.08
CA HIS A 160 -4.60 -4.78 3.43
C HIS A 160 -4.60 -4.37 1.95
N GLU A 161 -4.27 -3.10 1.68
CA GLU A 161 -4.23 -2.59 0.30
C GLU A 161 -3.14 -3.22 -0.55
N ILE A 162 -1.96 -3.52 0.03
CA ILE A 162 -0.91 -4.22 -0.72
C ILE A 162 -1.32 -5.64 -1.09
N TYR A 163 -2.07 -6.35 -0.23
CA TYR A 163 -2.65 -7.64 -0.63
C TYR A 163 -3.60 -7.50 -1.84
N HIS A 164 -4.42 -6.46 -1.89
CA HIS A 164 -5.24 -6.18 -3.07
C HIS A 164 -4.40 -5.84 -4.31
N LEU A 165 -3.32 -5.07 -4.15
CA LEU A 165 -2.36 -4.82 -5.24
C LEU A 165 -1.72 -6.11 -5.77
N LEU A 166 -1.56 -7.13 -4.91
CA LEU A 166 -1.06 -8.46 -5.29
C LEU A 166 -2.17 -9.38 -5.80
N GLY A 167 -3.42 -8.94 -5.74
CA GLY A 167 -4.57 -9.62 -6.30
C GLY A 167 -5.34 -10.53 -5.37
N CYS A 168 -5.12 -10.40 -4.07
CA CYS A 168 -5.93 -11.07 -3.06
C CYS A 168 -7.27 -10.35 -2.91
N ASP A 169 -8.34 -11.12 -2.75
CA ASP A 169 -9.69 -10.61 -2.44
C ASP A 169 -10.00 -10.79 -0.94
N HIS A 170 -11.11 -10.21 -0.48
CA HIS A 170 -11.56 -10.39 0.90
C HIS A 170 -12.06 -11.81 1.17
N PHE A 171 -12.04 -12.18 2.46
CA PHE A 171 -12.67 -13.35 3.04
C PHE A 171 -12.11 -14.70 2.54
N ASP A 172 -10.84 -14.73 2.15
CA ASP A 172 -10.11 -15.97 1.90
C ASP A 172 -9.66 -16.59 3.23
N ILE A 173 -10.51 -17.42 3.82
CA ILE A 173 -10.38 -17.97 5.18
C ILE A 173 -8.96 -18.47 5.48
N THR A 174 -8.29 -19.14 4.53
CA THR A 174 -6.96 -19.75 4.71
C THR A 174 -5.87 -19.13 3.84
N MET A 175 -6.16 -18.00 3.18
CA MET A 175 -5.28 -17.31 2.22
C MET A 175 -4.83 -18.17 1.03
N GLY A 176 -5.46 -19.32 0.77
CA GLY A 176 -5.03 -20.23 -0.30
C GLY A 176 -5.12 -19.58 -1.70
N ASN A 177 -6.23 -18.90 -1.98
CA ASN A 177 -6.43 -18.19 -3.24
C ASN A 177 -5.54 -16.94 -3.32
N CYS A 178 -5.33 -16.27 -2.19
CA CYS A 178 -4.40 -15.15 -2.09
C CYS A 178 -2.95 -15.59 -2.39
N TYR A 179 -2.51 -16.75 -1.92
CA TYR A 179 -1.19 -17.28 -2.26
C TYR A 179 -1.04 -17.55 -3.76
N GLU A 180 -2.06 -18.14 -4.39
CA GLU A 180 -2.09 -18.33 -5.84
C GLU A 180 -2.03 -16.99 -6.58
N ALA A 181 -2.80 -15.99 -6.13
CA ALA A 181 -2.76 -14.63 -6.69
C ALA A 181 -1.35 -14.01 -6.61
N ILE A 182 -0.67 -14.17 -5.47
CA ILE A 182 0.71 -13.69 -5.29
C ILE A 182 1.68 -14.44 -6.23
N GLN A 183 1.52 -15.75 -6.42
CA GLN A 183 2.34 -16.49 -7.40
C GLN A 183 2.09 -16.01 -8.84
N ASN A 184 0.83 -15.76 -9.20
CA ASN A 184 0.44 -15.23 -10.50
C ASN A 184 1.02 -13.83 -10.73
N PHE A 185 0.96 -12.96 -9.72
CA PHE A 185 1.60 -11.65 -9.74
C PHE A 185 3.12 -11.77 -9.97
N LYS A 186 3.79 -12.66 -9.23
CA LYS A 186 5.25 -12.86 -9.36
C LYS A 186 5.67 -13.34 -10.74
N THR A 187 4.85 -14.20 -11.36
CA THR A 187 5.07 -14.66 -12.74
C THR A 187 4.89 -13.51 -13.72
N TRP A 188 3.75 -12.82 -13.64
CA TRP A 188 3.45 -11.66 -14.48
C TRP A 188 4.51 -10.56 -14.38
N GLU A 189 4.95 -10.21 -13.18
CA GLU A 189 5.98 -9.19 -12.96
C GLU A 189 7.29 -9.56 -13.66
N ARG A 190 7.71 -10.82 -13.56
CA ARG A 190 8.94 -11.31 -14.20
C ARG A 190 8.85 -11.17 -15.71
N GLU A 191 7.73 -11.58 -16.29
CA GLU A 191 7.47 -11.49 -17.73
C GLU A 191 7.42 -10.04 -18.17
N TYR A 192 6.71 -9.18 -17.44
CA TYR A 192 6.62 -7.74 -17.70
C TYR A 192 8.00 -7.08 -17.66
N LEU A 193 8.79 -7.28 -16.60
CA LEU A 193 10.12 -6.68 -16.50
C LEU A 193 11.08 -7.21 -17.57
N SER A 194 10.97 -8.48 -17.95
CA SER A 194 11.78 -9.06 -19.03
C SER A 194 11.44 -8.49 -20.41
N ALA A 195 10.14 -8.26 -20.68
CA ALA A 195 9.66 -7.73 -21.95
C ALA A 195 9.88 -6.23 -22.08
N TYR A 196 9.86 -5.50 -20.97
CA TYR A 196 9.83 -4.04 -21.00
C TYR A 196 11.14 -3.35 -20.64
N SER A 197 12.19 -4.03 -20.13
CA SER A 197 13.62 -3.63 -19.91
C SER A 197 13.97 -2.14 -19.60
N MET A 198 13.00 -1.28 -19.33
CA MET A 198 13.12 0.17 -19.12
C MET A 198 13.11 0.52 -17.64
N ILE A 199 12.84 -0.46 -16.76
CA ILE A 199 12.96 -0.29 -15.32
C ILE A 199 14.31 -0.86 -14.90
N ASP A 200 15.30 0.02 -14.79
CA ASP A 200 16.60 -0.32 -14.24
C ASP A 200 16.49 -0.49 -12.72
N VAL A 201 15.98 -1.63 -12.27
CA VAL A 201 15.80 -1.97 -10.85
C VAL A 201 17.13 -1.85 -10.08
N ALA A 202 18.27 -2.02 -10.76
CA ALA A 202 19.61 -1.88 -10.17
C ALA A 202 19.97 -0.43 -9.79
N LYS A 203 19.22 0.57 -10.26
CA LYS A 203 19.37 1.98 -9.86
C LYS A 203 18.41 2.42 -8.77
N VAL A 204 17.50 1.55 -8.34
CA VAL A 204 16.59 1.84 -7.24
C VAL A 204 17.35 1.62 -5.93
N GLN A 205 17.79 2.70 -5.31
CA GLN A 205 18.46 2.65 -4.01
C GLN A 205 17.49 2.09 -2.96
N PRO A 206 17.91 1.09 -2.17
CA PRO A 206 17.09 0.63 -1.05
C PRO A 206 16.87 1.79 -0.05
N PRO A 207 15.69 1.86 0.58
CA PRO A 207 15.43 2.88 1.59
C PRO A 207 16.46 2.76 2.71
N GLY A 208 17.15 3.86 3.01
CA GLY A 208 18.06 3.98 4.16
C GLY A 208 19.57 3.99 3.88
N GLN A 209 20.05 3.90 2.65
CA GLN A 209 21.48 4.15 2.36
C GLN A 209 21.72 5.65 2.11
N LEU A 210 22.12 6.36 3.16
CA LEU A 210 22.77 7.67 3.04
C LEU A 210 23.94 7.54 2.06
N THR A 211 23.92 8.35 1.00
CA THR A 211 25.06 8.45 0.12
C THR A 211 26.22 9.11 0.87
N THR A 212 27.46 8.73 0.54
CA THR A 212 28.66 9.34 1.12
C THR A 212 28.75 10.85 0.88
N ALA A 213 27.94 11.40 -0.03
CA ALA A 213 27.80 12.84 -0.25
C ALA A 213 27.09 13.56 0.93
N ASP A 214 26.06 12.95 1.53
CA ASP A 214 25.27 13.55 2.63
C ASP A 214 26.04 13.61 3.96
N ALA A 215 27.12 12.85 4.10
CA ALA A 215 27.98 12.87 5.28
C ALA A 215 28.98 14.04 5.27
N SER A 216 29.23 14.66 4.11
CA SER A 216 30.25 15.71 3.97
C SER A 216 29.75 17.12 4.30
N ASP A 217 28.44 17.35 4.28
CA ASP A 217 27.83 18.67 4.49
C ASP A 217 27.41 18.95 5.95
N ARG A 218 27.60 18.00 6.87
CA ARG A 218 27.29 18.20 8.31
C ARG A 218 28.47 18.69 9.16
N ASN A 219 29.63 18.95 8.54
CA ASN A 219 30.85 19.39 9.23
C ASN A 219 31.40 20.74 8.72
N ARG A 220 30.54 21.63 8.20
CA ARG A 220 30.89 23.03 7.92
C ARG A 220 29.96 24.01 8.61
#